data_AF-A0A073KIY7-F1
#
_entry.id   AF-A0A073KIY7-F1
#
_cell.length_a   1.000
_cell.length_b   1.000
_cell.length_c   1.000
_cell.angle_alpha   90.00
_cell.angle_beta   90.00
_cell.angle_gamma   90.00
#
_symmetry.space_group_name_H-M   'P 1'
#
loop_
_entity.id
_entity.type
_entity.pdbx_description
1 polymer ?
#
loop_
_entity_poly.entity_id
_entity_poly.type
_entity_poly.pdbx_seq_one_letter_code
_entity_poly.pdbx_strand_id
1 'polypeptide(L)'
;MTEQTKSNNHGGARPGAGRKTKYEKTVVMRVPEKYQEVIKALVTHLDETAYLNSHYKNGQESEPVYLRSLDDNKQNITFKTMPF
;
A
#
# COMPACT_ATOMS: atom_id res chain seq x y z
N MET A 1 39.66 12.64 -17.40
CA MET A 1 38.34 12.79 -16.75
C MET A 1 37.93 11.42 -16.24
N THR A 2 38.01 11.20 -14.93
CA THR A 2 37.61 9.92 -14.32
C THR A 2 36.58 10.24 -13.24
N GLU A 3 35.36 9.78 -13.48
CA GLU A 3 34.17 10.00 -12.65
C GLU A 3 34.40 9.50 -11.22
N GLN A 4 34.29 10.41 -10.25
CA GLN A 4 34.14 10.07 -8.84
C GLN A 4 32.73 9.49 -8.64
N THR A 5 32.62 8.17 -8.59
CA THR A 5 31.44 7.49 -8.04
C THR A 5 31.35 7.82 -6.55
N LYS A 6 30.46 8.76 -6.20
CA LYS A 6 30.05 9.05 -4.82
C LYS A 6 29.61 7.75 -4.14
N SER A 7 30.44 7.19 -3.27
CA SER A 7 30.06 6.07 -2.43
C SER A 7 29.05 6.55 -1.39
N ASN A 8 27.80 6.13 -1.52
CA ASN A 8 26.78 6.30 -0.48
C ASN A 8 27.21 5.50 0.76
N ASN A 9 27.91 6.18 1.66
CA ASN A 9 28.43 5.65 2.92
C ASN A 9 27.29 5.58 3.96
N HIS A 10 26.29 4.76 3.71
CA HIS A 10 25.24 4.45 4.69
C HIS A 10 25.54 3.08 5.28
N GLY A 11 25.74 3.03 6.61
CA GLY A 11 26.05 1.80 7.32
C GLY A 11 25.02 0.71 7.02
N GLY A 12 25.48 -0.51 6.74
CA GLY A 12 24.62 -1.67 6.49
C GLY A 12 24.46 -2.09 5.03
N ALA A 13 25.05 -1.39 4.06
CA ALA A 13 25.05 -1.82 2.66
C ALA A 13 26.02 -3.01 2.44
N ARG A 14 25.52 -4.24 2.63
CA ARG A 14 26.19 -5.48 2.17
C ARG A 14 25.30 -6.17 1.12
N PRO A 15 25.86 -6.96 0.20
CA PRO A 15 25.06 -7.80 -0.69
C PRO A 15 24.14 -8.71 0.15
N GLY A 16 22.82 -8.57 -0.02
CA GLY A 16 21.84 -9.29 0.79
C GLY A 16 21.47 -8.65 2.14
N ALA A 17 21.93 -7.42 2.41
CA ALA A 17 21.46 -6.65 3.56
C ALA A 17 20.09 -6.02 3.29
N GLY A 18 19.21 -6.12 4.29
CA GLY A 18 17.80 -5.73 4.19
C GLY A 18 16.89 -6.96 4.15
N ARG A 19 15.80 -6.93 4.93
CA ARG A 19 14.78 -7.97 4.88
C ARG A 19 14.09 -7.90 3.52
N LYS A 20 14.12 -8.99 2.73
CA LYS A 20 13.35 -9.08 1.49
C LYS A 20 11.87 -8.83 1.81
N THR A 21 11.29 -7.80 1.20
CA THR A 21 9.86 -7.51 1.29
C THR A 21 9.10 -8.43 0.33
N LYS A 22 7.87 -8.84 0.71
CA LYS A 22 6.94 -9.49 -0.23
C LYS A 22 6.58 -8.57 -1.40
N TYR A 23 6.59 -7.27 -1.12
CA TYR A 23 6.27 -6.20 -2.06
C TYR A 23 7.51 -5.74 -2.82
N GLU A 24 7.29 -5.14 -3.99
CA GLU A 24 8.29 -4.34 -4.69
C GLU A 24 8.72 -3.12 -3.82
N LYS A 25 9.35 -2.11 -4.42
CA LYS A 25 9.83 -0.91 -3.72
C LYS A 25 8.74 -0.28 -2.84
N THR A 26 8.90 -0.38 -1.52
CA THR A 26 7.96 0.18 -0.55
C THR A 26 8.33 1.61 -0.15
N VAL A 27 7.33 2.39 0.27
CA VAL A 27 7.50 3.75 0.78
C VAL A 27 6.95 3.81 2.21
N VAL A 28 7.69 4.45 3.11
CA VAL A 28 7.22 4.73 4.47
C VAL A 28 6.40 6.02 4.44
N MET A 29 5.12 5.93 4.78
CA MET A 29 4.20 7.08 4.85
C MET A 29 3.71 7.28 6.29
N ARG A 30 3.52 8.55 6.69
CA ARG A 30 2.86 8.91 7.95
C ARG A 30 1.38 9.06 7.69
N VAL A 31 0.57 8.41 8.51
CA VAL A 31 -0.90 8.43 8.40
C VAL A 31 -1.51 8.63 9.78
N PRO A 32 -2.66 9.33 9.90
CA PRO A 32 -3.38 9.42 11.16
C PRO A 32 -3.78 8.04 11.68
N GLU A 33 -3.66 7.83 12.98
CA GLU A 33 -3.96 6.53 13.63
C GLU A 33 -5.40 6.07 13.36
N LYS A 34 -6.35 7.02 13.36
CA LYS A 34 -7.77 6.77 13.01
C LYS A 34 -7.96 6.14 11.62
N TYR A 35 -7.02 6.32 10.70
CA TYR A 35 -7.10 5.81 9.33
C TYR A 35 -6.31 4.51 9.14
N GLN A 36 -5.59 4.05 10.15
CA GLN A 36 -4.70 2.89 10.03
C GLN A 36 -5.46 1.62 9.62
N GLU A 37 -6.64 1.37 10.19
CA GLU A 37 -7.45 0.20 9.86
C GLU A 37 -7.98 0.24 8.43
N VAL A 38 -8.50 1.40 8.01
CA VAL A 38 -9.01 1.64 6.66
C VAL A 38 -7.90 1.46 5.62
N ILE A 39 -6.70 1.98 5.89
CA ILE A 39 -5.55 1.85 4.98
C ILE A 39 -5.10 0.39 4.89
N LYS A 40 -5.05 -0.35 6.01
CA LYS A 40 -4.74 -1.78 5.98
C LYS A 40 -5.78 -2.54 5.15
N ALA A 41 -7.06 -2.26 5.34
CA ALA A 41 -8.14 -2.88 4.58
C ALA A 41 -8.05 -2.54 3.08
N LEU A 42 -7.69 -1.31 2.71
CA LEU A 42 -7.45 -0.91 1.33
C LEU A 42 -6.28 -1.71 0.72
N VAL A 43 -5.14 -1.82 1.41
CA VAL A 43 -4.00 -2.59 0.92
C VAL A 43 -4.38 -4.06 0.73
N THR A 44 -5.10 -4.65 1.68
CA THR A 44 -5.61 -6.02 1.54
C THR A 44 -6.55 -6.15 0.34
N HIS A 45 -7.49 -5.22 0.16
CA HIS A 45 -8.40 -5.25 -0.98
C HIS A 45 -7.65 -5.17 -2.31
N LEU A 46 -6.62 -4.32 -2.41
CA LEU A 46 -5.77 -4.23 -3.60
C LEU A 46 -4.99 -5.52 -3.85
N ASP A 47 -4.45 -6.15 -2.79
CA ASP A 47 -3.76 -7.44 -2.90
C ASP A 47 -4.72 -8.55 -3.36
N GLU A 48 -5.97 -8.53 -2.87
CA GLU A 48 -7.03 -9.47 -3.26
C GLU A 48 -7.49 -9.23 -4.69
N THR A 49 -7.63 -7.98 -5.13
CA THR A 49 -8.14 -7.67 -6.48
C THR A 49 -7.07 -7.57 -7.55
N ALA A 50 -5.79 -7.80 -7.21
CA ALA A 50 -4.67 -7.70 -8.13
C ALA A 50 -4.77 -8.63 -9.36
N TYR A 51 -5.52 -9.73 -9.26
CA TYR A 51 -5.74 -10.66 -10.37
C TYR A 51 -6.89 -10.24 -11.30
N LEU A 52 -7.70 -9.25 -10.92
CA LEU A 52 -8.83 -8.81 -11.74
C LEU A 52 -8.32 -8.26 -13.07
N ASN A 53 -8.89 -8.78 -14.15
CA ASN A 53 -8.62 -8.39 -15.53
C ASN A 53 -9.95 -8.26 -16.28
N SER A 54 -9.89 -7.96 -17.58
CA SER A 54 -11.08 -7.73 -18.43
C SER A 54 -12.09 -8.89 -18.47
N HIS A 55 -11.74 -10.09 -17.98
CA HIS A 55 -12.68 -11.21 -17.84
C HIS A 55 -13.63 -11.06 -16.63
N TYR A 56 -13.30 -10.22 -15.64
CA TYR A 56 -14.09 -10.03 -14.42
C TYR A 56 -14.97 -8.78 -14.47
N LYS A 57 -15.92 -8.73 -15.41
CA LYS A 57 -16.73 -7.54 -15.76
C LYS A 57 -17.49 -6.89 -14.59
N ASN A 58 -17.78 -7.64 -13.53
CA ASN A 58 -18.53 -7.14 -12.38
C ASN A 58 -17.64 -6.46 -11.32
N GLY A 59 -16.31 -6.56 -11.48
CA GLY A 59 -15.35 -6.08 -10.49
C GLY A 59 -15.52 -6.77 -9.13
N GLN A 60 -15.00 -6.13 -8.09
CA GLN A 60 -15.16 -6.55 -6.70
C GLN A 60 -15.31 -5.34 -5.81
N GLU A 61 -16.19 -5.43 -4.82
CA GLU A 61 -16.37 -4.46 -3.75
C GLU A 61 -15.97 -5.10 -2.42
N SER A 62 -15.32 -4.33 -1.54
CA SER A 62 -14.93 -4.79 -0.20
C SER A 62 -16.11 -4.78 0.77
N GLU A 63 -15.97 -5.50 1.87
CA GLU A 63 -16.83 -5.27 3.04
C GLU A 63 -16.68 -3.82 3.55
N PRO A 64 -17.75 -3.24 4.12
CA PRO A 64 -17.68 -1.90 4.69
C PRO A 64 -16.73 -1.85 5.88
N VAL A 65 -15.81 -0.88 5.85
CA VAL A 65 -14.93 -0.56 6.98
C VAL A 65 -15.47 0.67 7.69
N TYR A 66 -15.79 0.49 8.96
CA TYR A 66 -16.26 1.58 9.81
C TYR A 66 -15.07 2.36 10.35
N LEU A 67 -15.17 3.69 10.30
CA LEU A 67 -14.21 4.57 10.98
C LEU A 67 -14.90 5.82 11.53
N ARG A 68 -14.15 6.57 12.32
CA ARG A 68 -14.43 7.98 12.59
C ARG A 68 -13.42 8.86 11.89
N SER A 69 -13.90 9.91 11.23
CA SER A 69 -13.03 10.91 10.60
C SER A 69 -12.19 11.66 11.64
N LEU A 70 -11.26 12.49 11.17
CA LEU A 70 -10.50 13.38 12.06
C LEU A 70 -11.44 14.29 12.86
N ASP A 71 -12.53 14.75 12.25
CA ASP A 71 -13.60 15.57 12.85
C ASP A 71 -14.65 14.74 13.63
N ASP A 72 -14.34 13.49 13.97
CA ASP A 72 -15.17 12.56 14.75
C ASP A 72 -16.47 12.08 14.09
N ASN A 73 -16.68 12.38 12.81
CA ASN A 73 -17.87 11.92 12.08
C ASN A 73 -17.78 10.41 11.80
N LYS A 74 -18.87 9.69 12.07
CA LYS A 74 -19.00 8.27 11.76
C LYS A 74 -19.12 8.06 10.27
N GLN A 75 -18.30 7.19 9.70
CA GLN A 75 -18.25 6.91 8.27
C GLN A 75 -18.14 5.41 8.01
N ASN A 76 -18.74 4.97 6.92
CA ASN A 76 -18.55 3.64 6.34
C ASN A 76 -17.85 3.81 4.99
N ILE A 77 -16.73 3.12 4.80
CA ILE A 77 -15.97 3.14 3.56
C ILE A 77 -16.02 1.76 2.91
N THR A 78 -16.34 1.72 1.61
CA THR A 78 -16.13 0.54 0.76
C THR A 78 -15.12 0.86 -0.32
N PHE A 79 -14.38 -0.15 -0.75
CA PHE A 79 -13.43 -0.06 -1.86
C PHE A 79 -13.98 -0.86 -3.04
N LYS A 80 -13.87 -0.31 -4.24
CA LYS A 80 -14.33 -0.96 -5.46
C LYS A 80 -13.24 -1.00 -6.51
N THR A 81 -12.93 -2.19 -6.98
CA THR A 81 -12.00 -2.41 -8.10
C THR A 81 -12.78 -2.89 -9.31
N MET A 82 -12.59 -2.23 -10.46
CA MET A 82 -13.23 -2.58 -11.74
C MET A 82 -12.16 -2.78 -12.80
N PRO A 83 -12.22 -3.85 -13.61
CA PRO A 83 -11.35 -3.97 -14.77
C PRO A 83 -11.79 -3.03 -15.91
N PHE A 84 -10.83 -2.56 -16.69
CA PHE A 84 -11.03 -1.77 -17.90
C PHE A 84 -11.07 -2.66 -19.15
#